data_AF-A0A957XB90-F1
#
_entry.id   AF-A0A957XB90-F1
#
_cell.length_a   1.000
_cell.length_b   1.000
_cell.length_c   1.000
_cell.angle_alpha   90.00
_cell.angle_beta   90.00
_cell.angle_gamma   90.00
#
_symmetry.space_group_name_H-M   'P 1'
#
loop_
_entity.id
_entity.type
_entity.pdbx_description
1 polymer ?
#
loop_
_entity_poly.entity_id
_entity_poly.type
_entity_poly.pdbx_seq_one_letter_code
_entity_poly.pdbx_strand_id
1 'polypeptide(L)'
;MRNAGSFTWVKDGSKPFRLGFQWINTQGQGVTIPTQLDYRTSLPRDIPPDGVVTLKARLRTPDTAGTYQLRWDMVHELVTWFITQGDAGLLVSPITVSPAVVEEKPEPVPQPKPEPTPKPQPTPVPTQVQIQNIIEQLPQHASKRYARRETSDIKRVIIHHTGTPANITVQRIAEFLVDRRDLPGITYHFCITDQGLAYQTQPLVAMAAHAGQNSRDSIGLALIGNFTDAPPPQAQLNATAFVLAQLLGRLKLTTNDVFGYQEIERTQSPGATWPSWKPTLLTLTNNLLTSDTTPVEPEVDKPPVDDSQPVTGKPIEHYMLFWHQGPDHWAEWDLRGAIDYIARFPVTMGFSVEEAKLAKAVTIVGGPGGVPASVDATLRAAGCKVDRLAGATQRETREMLEALVSQGKRFRNLQ
;
A
#
# COMPACT_ATOMS: atom_id res chain seq x y z
N MET A 1 19.67 -5.80 29.99
CA MET A 1 18.72 -5.73 31.13
C MET A 1 18.61 -7.10 31.78
N ARG A 2 18.33 -7.14 33.08
CA ARG A 2 18.08 -8.38 33.84
C ARG A 2 16.71 -8.31 34.49
N ASN A 3 15.94 -9.39 34.44
CA ASN A 3 14.71 -9.54 35.20
C ASN A 3 15.04 -9.94 36.64
N ALA A 4 15.11 -8.99 37.56
CA ALA A 4 15.36 -9.26 38.98
C ALA A 4 14.06 -9.56 39.77
N GLY A 5 12.91 -9.62 39.09
CA GLY A 5 11.62 -9.88 39.71
C GLY A 5 11.25 -11.36 39.70
N SER A 6 10.12 -11.69 40.36
CA SER A 6 9.60 -13.05 40.49
C SER A 6 8.68 -13.49 39.34
N PHE A 7 8.31 -12.59 38.42
CA PHE A 7 7.45 -12.88 37.29
C PHE A 7 8.23 -12.96 35.98
N THR A 8 7.85 -13.89 35.11
CA THR A 8 8.32 -13.90 33.72
C THR A 8 7.80 -12.68 32.97
N TRP A 9 8.69 -11.93 32.32
CA TRP A 9 8.31 -10.86 31.40
C TRP A 9 7.89 -11.48 30.07
N VAL A 10 6.59 -11.53 29.84
CA VAL A 10 6.00 -12.07 28.61
C VAL A 10 6.09 -11.02 27.50
N LYS A 11 6.66 -11.39 26.34
CA LYS A 11 6.94 -10.46 25.24
C LYS A 11 5.69 -10.10 24.44
N ASP A 12 4.73 -11.03 24.38
CA ASP A 12 3.51 -10.95 23.57
C ASP A 12 2.26 -11.07 24.46
N GLY A 13 1.08 -10.98 23.86
CA GLY A 13 -0.21 -11.08 24.56
C GLY A 13 -0.90 -9.74 24.75
N SER A 14 -1.92 -9.71 25.61
CA SER A 14 -2.77 -8.54 25.81
C SER A 14 -2.11 -7.42 26.62
N LYS A 15 -1.08 -7.77 27.43
CA LYS A 15 -0.35 -6.87 28.33
C LYS A 15 1.15 -7.24 28.31
N PRO A 16 1.84 -7.08 27.17
CA PRO A 16 3.24 -7.48 27.07
C PRO A 16 4.14 -6.56 27.91
N PHE A 17 5.29 -7.08 28.29
CA PHE A 17 6.36 -6.26 28.89
C PHE A 17 7.20 -5.62 27.78
N ARG A 18 7.52 -4.33 27.94
CA ARG A 18 8.35 -3.57 26.99
C ARG A 18 9.32 -2.66 27.73
N LEU A 19 10.37 -2.24 27.03
CA LEU A 19 11.23 -1.15 27.49
C LEU A 19 10.72 0.18 26.93
N GLY A 20 10.46 1.14 27.81
CA GLY A 20 10.13 2.51 27.47
C GLY A 20 11.19 3.50 27.93
N PHE A 21 10.93 4.78 27.66
CA PHE A 21 11.80 5.87 28.07
C PHE A 21 10.99 7.08 28.55
N GLN A 22 11.60 7.91 29.37
CA GLN A 22 11.05 9.18 29.82
C GLN A 22 12.14 10.25 29.77
N TRP A 23 11.82 11.40 29.20
CA TRP A 23 12.71 12.56 29.20
C TRP A 23 12.39 13.46 30.39
N ILE A 24 13.43 14.02 31.00
CA ILE A 24 13.30 14.92 32.15
C ILE A 24 14.12 16.16 31.84
N ASN A 25 13.52 17.35 31.94
CA ASN A 25 14.22 18.61 31.71
C ASN A 25 15.14 18.97 32.89
N THR A 26 15.92 20.04 32.75
CA THR A 26 16.84 20.51 33.81
C THR A 26 16.13 20.98 35.08
N GLN A 27 14.82 21.24 35.02
CA GLN A 27 13.97 21.59 36.16
C GLN A 27 13.39 20.36 36.87
N GLY A 28 13.75 19.14 36.43
CA GLY A 28 13.26 17.89 37.01
C GLY A 28 11.86 17.48 36.54
N GLN A 29 11.29 18.19 35.56
CA GLN A 29 9.94 17.91 35.05
C GLN A 29 10.00 16.91 33.89
N GLY A 30 9.04 15.99 33.85
CA GLY A 30 8.86 15.06 32.73
C GLY A 30 8.52 15.82 31.44
N VAL A 31 9.21 15.49 30.36
CA VAL A 31 8.93 16.00 29.03
C VAL A 31 8.02 15.01 28.31
N THR A 32 6.81 15.47 28.01
CA THR A 32 5.81 14.68 27.30
C THR A 32 6.22 14.52 25.85
N ILE A 33 6.47 13.28 25.44
CA ILE A 33 6.55 12.92 24.03
C ILE A 33 5.12 12.56 23.57
N PRO A 34 4.67 13.05 22.41
CA PRO A 34 3.38 12.65 21.86
C PRO A 34 3.27 11.12 21.84
N THR A 35 2.14 10.57 22.26
CA THR A 35 1.95 9.12 22.45
C THR A 35 2.17 8.32 21.16
N GLN A 36 2.06 8.95 19.99
CA GLN A 36 2.39 8.34 18.68
C GLN A 36 3.90 8.20 18.42
N LEU A 37 4.74 8.94 19.15
CA LEU A 37 6.20 8.99 19.04
C LEU A 37 6.90 8.36 20.26
N ASP A 38 6.13 7.95 21.28
CA ASP A 38 6.59 7.21 22.46
C ASP A 38 6.74 5.71 22.10
N TYR A 39 7.78 5.42 21.31
CA TYR A 39 8.05 4.05 20.87
C TYR A 39 8.54 3.16 22.02
N ARG A 40 7.85 2.05 22.22
CA ARG A 40 8.25 1.00 23.16
C ARG A 40 9.06 -0.07 22.47
N THR A 41 10.20 -0.43 23.03
CA THR A 41 11.04 -1.51 22.50
C THR A 41 10.48 -2.86 22.97
N SER A 42 9.99 -3.67 22.03
CA SER A 42 9.54 -5.03 22.31
C SER A 42 10.68 -5.93 22.79
N LEU A 43 10.38 -6.86 23.69
CA LEU A 43 11.32 -7.91 24.07
C LEU A 43 11.46 -8.93 22.92
N PRO A 44 12.67 -9.45 22.64
CA PRO A 44 12.88 -10.43 21.57
C PRO A 44 12.35 -11.82 21.92
N ARG A 45 12.23 -12.13 23.22
CA ARG A 45 11.73 -13.39 23.78
C ARG A 45 11.20 -13.14 25.19
N ASP A 46 10.46 -14.10 25.73
CA ASP A 46 10.05 -14.08 27.14
C ASP A 46 11.28 -14.18 28.06
N ILE A 47 11.29 -13.39 29.14
CA ILE A 47 12.41 -13.30 30.08
C ILE A 47 11.98 -13.83 31.44
N PRO A 48 12.36 -15.06 31.83
CA PRO A 48 12.04 -15.61 33.14
C PRO A 48 12.74 -14.82 34.26
N PRO A 49 12.37 -15.04 35.54
CA PRO A 49 13.13 -14.55 36.69
C PRO A 49 14.63 -14.83 36.54
N ASP A 50 15.45 -13.86 36.94
CA ASP A 50 16.91 -13.79 36.78
C ASP A 50 17.43 -13.79 35.33
N GLY A 51 16.55 -13.90 34.34
CA GLY A 51 16.88 -13.89 32.92
C GLY A 51 17.51 -12.57 32.48
N VAL A 52 18.49 -12.66 31.57
CA VAL A 52 19.19 -11.51 31.01
C VAL A 52 18.91 -11.41 29.51
N VAL A 53 18.73 -10.18 29.03
CA VAL A 53 18.55 -9.87 27.61
C VAL A 53 19.29 -8.61 27.20
N THR A 54 19.90 -8.67 26.02
CA THR A 54 20.47 -7.51 25.32
C THR A 54 19.50 -7.11 24.22
N LEU A 55 19.22 -5.81 24.11
CA LEU A 55 18.25 -5.26 23.17
C LEU A 55 18.78 -3.96 22.56
N LYS A 56 18.45 -3.75 21.29
CA LYS A 56 18.68 -2.48 20.61
C LYS A 56 17.49 -1.57 20.89
N ALA A 57 17.64 -0.70 21.89
CA ALA A 57 16.58 0.20 22.33
C ALA A 57 16.27 1.24 21.27
N ARG A 58 14.98 1.55 21.11
CA ARG A 58 14.48 2.65 20.28
C ARG A 58 13.99 3.75 21.21
N LEU A 59 14.29 4.99 20.85
CA LEU A 59 13.78 6.17 21.54
C LEU A 59 13.57 7.30 20.55
N ARG A 60 12.81 8.31 20.97
CA ARG A 60 12.68 9.60 20.27
C ARG A 60 13.16 10.70 21.19
N THR A 61 14.05 11.58 20.71
CA THR A 61 14.47 12.78 21.45
C THR A 61 13.32 13.78 21.57
N PRO A 62 13.35 14.74 22.50
CA PRO A 62 12.48 15.92 22.47
C PRO A 62 12.69 16.74 21.19
N ASP A 63 11.67 17.50 20.78
CA ASP A 63 11.74 18.40 19.60
C ASP A 63 12.46 19.71 19.90
N THR A 64 12.52 20.07 21.17
CA THR A 64 13.26 21.24 21.63
C THR A 64 14.71 20.83 21.90
N ALA A 65 15.64 21.55 21.28
CA ALA A 65 17.05 21.42 21.61
C ALA A 65 17.30 21.86 23.06
N GLY A 66 18.19 21.17 23.77
CA GLY A 66 18.47 21.44 25.16
C GLY A 66 19.16 20.29 25.88
N THR A 67 19.40 20.48 27.17
CA THR A 67 19.95 19.44 28.05
C THR A 67 18.83 18.74 28.78
N TYR A 68 18.85 17.41 28.77
CA TYR A 68 17.85 16.56 29.38
C TYR A 68 18.50 15.41 30.14
N GLN A 69 17.69 14.72 30.93
CA GLN A 69 18.01 13.41 31.48
C GLN A 69 17.09 12.39 30.80
N LEU A 70 17.64 11.24 30.42
CA LEU A 70 16.90 10.13 29.84
C LEU A 70 16.76 9.04 30.87
N ARG A 71 15.53 8.64 31.20
CA ARG A 71 15.27 7.49 32.05
C ARG A 71 14.75 6.34 31.21
N TRP A 72 15.44 5.21 31.26
CA TRP A 72 14.95 3.94 30.77
C TRP A 72 14.14 3.25 31.87
N ASP A 73 12.95 2.78 31.51
CA ASP A 73 12.08 2.09 32.46
C ASP A 73 11.29 0.97 31.79
N MET A 74 11.08 -0.11 32.54
CA MET A 74 10.24 -1.22 32.10
C MET A 74 8.78 -0.87 32.27
N VAL A 75 7.97 -1.27 31.29
CA VAL A 75 6.52 -1.13 31.34
C VAL A 75 5.87 -2.49 31.17
N HIS A 76 4.91 -2.77 32.03
CA HIS A 76 3.90 -3.79 31.79
C HIS A 76 2.72 -3.08 31.12
N GLU A 77 2.58 -3.27 29.82
CA GLU A 77 1.63 -2.52 28.99
C GLU A 77 0.22 -2.58 29.56
N LEU A 78 -0.43 -1.42 29.65
CA LEU A 78 -1.78 -1.24 30.20
C LEU A 78 -1.95 -1.64 31.68
N VAL A 79 -0.84 -1.82 32.41
CA VAL A 79 -0.86 -2.14 33.84
C VAL A 79 -0.11 -1.07 34.62
N THR A 80 1.21 -0.98 34.43
CA THR A 80 2.05 -0.12 35.25
C THR A 80 3.43 0.06 34.65
N TRP A 81 4.03 1.21 34.95
CA TRP A 81 5.45 1.41 34.81
C TRP A 81 6.16 0.91 36.06
N PHE A 82 7.34 0.31 35.90
CA PHE A 82 8.05 -0.26 37.04
C PHE A 82 8.47 0.84 38.03
N ILE A 83 8.75 2.04 37.54
CA ILE A 83 9.02 3.19 38.41
C ILE A 83 7.85 3.54 39.33
N THR A 84 6.62 3.36 38.86
CA THR A 84 5.44 3.60 39.70
C THR A 84 5.25 2.52 40.77
N GLN A 85 5.99 1.42 40.67
CA GLN A 85 6.08 0.35 41.67
C GLN A 85 7.38 0.41 42.49
N GLY A 86 8.17 1.49 42.35
CA GLY A 86 9.37 1.72 43.16
C GLY A 86 10.69 1.29 42.51
N ASP A 87 10.70 0.85 41.25
CA ASP A 87 11.96 0.65 40.50
C ASP A 87 12.61 1.99 40.16
N ALA A 88 13.92 2.13 40.37
CA ALA A 88 14.59 3.40 40.09
C ALA A 88 14.75 3.68 38.57
N GLY A 89 14.62 2.65 37.73
CA GLY A 89 15.00 2.68 36.33
C GLY A 89 16.49 2.91 36.12
N LEU A 90 16.91 3.07 34.87
CA LEU A 90 18.26 3.53 34.53
C LEU A 90 18.19 4.99 34.07
N LEU A 91 18.75 5.90 34.88
CA LEU A 91 18.85 7.31 34.55
C LEU A 91 20.20 7.62 33.89
N VAL A 92 20.15 8.21 32.71
CA VAL A 92 21.31 8.69 31.95
C VAL A 92 21.26 10.22 31.94
N SER A 93 22.30 10.84 32.49
CA SER A 93 22.38 12.30 32.61
C SER A 93 23.85 12.75 32.60
N PRO A 94 24.18 13.86 31.94
CA PRO A 94 23.32 14.66 31.06
C PRO A 94 23.25 14.09 29.64
N ILE A 95 22.16 14.39 28.92
CA ILE A 95 22.06 14.20 27.46
C ILE A 95 21.77 15.56 26.81
N THR A 96 22.62 15.94 25.85
CA THR A 96 22.39 17.12 25.01
C THR A 96 21.67 16.73 23.73
N VAL A 97 20.53 17.37 23.49
CA VAL A 97 19.76 17.27 22.25
C VAL A 97 20.04 18.52 21.45
N SER A 98 20.73 18.35 20.33
CA SER A 98 21.04 19.45 19.41
C SER A 98 19.94 19.59 18.36
N PRO A 99 19.74 20.81 17.81
CA PRO A 99 18.91 20.97 16.62
C PRO A 99 19.43 20.07 15.50
N ALA A 100 18.53 19.51 14.70
CA ALA A 100 18.93 18.86 13.46
C ALA A 100 19.64 19.90 12.59
N VAL A 101 20.95 19.74 12.35
CA VAL A 101 21.68 20.59 11.41
C VAL A 101 21.10 20.31 10.04
N VAL A 102 20.38 21.29 9.50
CA VAL A 102 20.03 21.31 8.08
C VAL A 102 21.34 21.69 7.38
N GLU A 103 22.06 20.71 6.83
CA GLU A 103 23.19 21.01 5.95
C GLU A 103 22.66 21.74 4.71
N GLU A 104 22.89 23.06 4.63
CA GLU A 104 22.75 23.82 3.40
C GLU A 104 23.77 23.32 2.37
N LYS A 105 23.25 22.81 1.26
CA LYS A 105 24.04 22.34 0.12
C LYS A 105 24.73 23.53 -0.58
N PRO A 106 26.07 23.62 -0.67
CA PRO A 106 26.74 24.69 -1.42
C PRO A 106 26.68 24.42 -2.93
N GLU A 107 26.62 25.49 -3.74
CA GLU A 107 26.69 25.43 -5.21
C GLU A 107 28.00 24.78 -5.72
N PRO A 108 27.99 24.04 -6.85
CA PRO A 108 29.12 23.21 -7.25
C PRO A 108 30.18 24.01 -8.03
N VAL A 109 31.42 24.03 -7.53
CA VAL A 109 32.66 24.31 -8.28
C VAL A 109 33.21 22.97 -8.82
N PRO A 110 33.75 22.89 -10.06
CA PRO A 110 34.07 21.61 -10.68
C PRO A 110 35.40 21.02 -10.17
N GLN A 111 35.36 19.77 -9.68
CA GLN A 111 36.53 18.93 -9.40
C GLN A 111 36.27 17.45 -9.79
N PRO A 112 37.32 16.66 -10.06
CA PRO A 112 37.24 15.46 -10.90
C PRO A 112 36.73 14.20 -10.18
N LYS A 113 36.23 13.29 -11.00
CA LYS A 113 35.32 12.16 -10.75
C LYS A 113 35.91 11.02 -9.88
N PRO A 114 35.20 10.57 -8.83
CA PRO A 114 35.23 9.19 -8.36
C PRO A 114 34.06 8.37 -8.96
N GLU A 115 34.27 7.08 -9.17
CA GLU A 115 33.33 6.13 -9.82
C GLU A 115 31.98 5.96 -9.08
N PRO A 116 30.89 5.63 -9.80
CA PRO A 116 29.54 5.70 -9.27
C PRO A 116 29.12 4.42 -8.55
N THR A 117 28.75 4.53 -7.27
CA THR A 117 27.72 3.68 -6.69
C THR A 117 26.34 4.19 -7.15
N PRO A 118 25.40 3.30 -7.52
CA PRO A 118 24.15 3.71 -8.14
C PRO A 118 23.26 4.40 -7.11
N LYS A 119 22.79 5.60 -7.45
CA LYS A 119 21.70 6.31 -6.78
C LYS A 119 20.48 5.38 -6.68
N PRO A 120 19.64 5.47 -5.63
CA PRO A 120 18.31 4.91 -5.68
C PRO A 120 17.58 5.55 -6.87
N GLN A 121 17.30 4.75 -7.88
CA GLN A 121 16.56 5.16 -9.07
C GLN A 121 15.07 5.25 -8.69
N PRO A 122 14.30 6.23 -9.21
CA PRO A 122 12.90 6.38 -8.85
C PRO A 122 12.14 5.11 -9.24
N THR A 123 11.46 4.50 -8.27
CA THR A 123 10.50 3.43 -8.53
C THR A 123 9.47 3.92 -9.56
N PRO A 124 9.22 3.18 -10.65
CA PRO A 124 8.15 3.52 -11.58
C PRO A 124 6.81 3.36 -10.84
N VAL A 125 6.05 4.45 -10.80
CA VAL A 125 4.70 4.49 -10.24
C VAL A 125 3.79 3.61 -11.12
N PRO A 126 3.07 2.61 -10.58
CA PRO A 126 2.14 1.80 -11.36
C PRO A 126 1.10 2.70 -12.04
N THR A 127 1.02 2.63 -13.37
CA THR A 127 0.16 3.51 -14.18
C THR A 127 -1.29 2.98 -14.34
N GLN A 128 -1.70 1.96 -13.57
CA GLN A 128 -3.11 1.57 -13.50
C GLN A 128 -3.47 1.14 -12.07
N VAL A 129 -4.25 1.96 -11.38
CA VAL A 129 -4.73 1.68 -10.02
C VAL A 129 -5.75 0.55 -10.12
N GLN A 130 -5.45 -0.63 -9.58
CA GLN A 130 -6.43 -1.73 -9.47
C GLN A 130 -7.05 -1.76 -8.07
N ILE A 131 -8.37 -1.96 -8.01
CA ILE A 131 -9.10 -2.14 -6.75
C ILE A 131 -9.09 -3.62 -6.40
N GLN A 132 -8.32 -3.99 -5.38
CA GLN A 132 -8.24 -5.38 -4.90
C GLN A 132 -9.40 -5.68 -3.96
N ASN A 133 -10.25 -6.65 -4.32
CA ASN A 133 -11.31 -7.10 -3.43
C ASN A 133 -10.74 -8.09 -2.40
N ILE A 134 -10.77 -7.70 -1.13
CA ILE A 134 -10.26 -8.50 -0.01
C ILE A 134 -11.32 -8.72 1.08
N ILE A 135 -12.61 -8.51 0.78
CA ILE A 135 -13.72 -8.61 1.75
C ILE A 135 -13.71 -9.97 2.48
N GLU A 136 -13.45 -11.06 1.76
CA GLU A 136 -13.45 -12.43 2.29
C GLU A 136 -12.13 -12.82 2.95
N GLN A 137 -11.08 -12.03 2.77
CA GLN A 137 -9.75 -12.27 3.35
C GLN A 137 -9.58 -11.59 4.70
N LEU A 138 -10.40 -10.56 4.99
CA LEU A 138 -10.31 -9.80 6.22
C LEU A 138 -11.05 -10.49 7.39
N PRO A 139 -10.56 -10.34 8.63
CA PRO A 139 -11.27 -10.77 9.82
C PRO A 139 -12.69 -10.21 9.86
N GLN A 140 -13.63 -11.09 10.21
CA GLN A 140 -15.01 -10.74 10.46
C GLN A 140 -15.44 -11.30 11.81
N HIS A 141 -16.36 -10.62 12.48
CA HIS A 141 -16.92 -11.10 13.73
C HIS A 141 -17.65 -12.43 13.50
N ALA A 142 -17.56 -13.37 14.45
CA ALA A 142 -18.19 -14.69 14.32
C ALA A 142 -19.69 -14.62 13.99
N SER A 143 -20.44 -13.79 14.72
CA SER A 143 -21.91 -13.71 14.62
C SER A 143 -22.50 -12.37 14.16
N LYS A 144 -21.75 -11.27 14.15
CA LYS A 144 -22.29 -9.92 13.87
C LYS A 144 -22.10 -9.58 12.41
N ARG A 145 -23.09 -8.93 11.80
CA ARG A 145 -23.03 -8.45 10.41
C ARG A 145 -23.53 -7.02 10.35
N TYR A 146 -22.98 -6.24 9.43
CA TYR A 146 -23.55 -4.93 9.13
C TYR A 146 -24.92 -5.09 8.50
N ALA A 147 -25.83 -4.18 8.84
CA ALA A 147 -27.10 -4.04 8.14
C ALA A 147 -26.83 -3.77 6.65
N ARG A 148 -27.79 -4.15 5.80
CA ARG A 148 -27.71 -3.95 4.36
C ARG A 148 -28.70 -2.90 3.89
N ARG A 149 -28.37 -2.24 2.79
CA ARG A 149 -29.19 -1.26 2.07
C ARG A 149 -29.19 -1.54 0.57
N GLU A 150 -30.07 -0.90 -0.17
CA GLU A 150 -30.01 -0.89 -1.62
C GLU A 150 -28.94 0.07 -2.12
N THR A 151 -28.35 -0.19 -3.29
CA THR A 151 -27.32 0.71 -3.84
C THR A 151 -27.89 2.10 -4.19
N SER A 152 -29.19 2.20 -4.46
CA SER A 152 -29.90 3.47 -4.69
C SER A 152 -30.01 4.35 -3.44
N ASP A 153 -29.83 3.77 -2.25
CA ASP A 153 -29.85 4.51 -0.99
C ASP A 153 -28.52 5.21 -0.71
N ILE A 154 -27.49 4.93 -1.51
CA ILE A 154 -26.18 5.56 -1.38
C ILE A 154 -26.22 6.93 -2.04
N LYS A 155 -26.09 7.98 -1.23
CA LYS A 155 -26.21 9.38 -1.62
C LYS A 155 -24.87 10.11 -1.68
N ARG A 156 -23.82 9.57 -1.05
CA ARG A 156 -22.55 10.29 -0.85
C ARG A 156 -21.36 9.37 -0.55
N VAL A 157 -20.16 9.89 -0.78
CA VAL A 157 -18.90 9.27 -0.36
C VAL A 157 -18.26 10.14 0.73
N ILE A 158 -17.85 9.50 1.84
CA ILE A 158 -17.18 10.17 2.94
C ILE A 158 -15.72 9.74 2.97
N ILE A 159 -14.82 10.70 2.82
CA ILE A 159 -13.37 10.53 2.90
C ILE A 159 -12.92 10.56 4.36
N HIS A 160 -12.13 9.55 4.72
CA HIS A 160 -11.53 9.40 6.03
C HIS A 160 -10.01 9.33 5.93
N HIS A 161 -9.35 9.66 7.02
CA HIS A 161 -8.04 9.09 7.33
C HIS A 161 -8.22 8.00 8.40
N THR A 162 -7.26 7.11 8.53
CA THR A 162 -7.29 6.12 9.63
C THR A 162 -6.76 6.69 10.94
N GLY A 163 -6.01 7.79 10.90
CA GLY A 163 -5.33 8.37 12.06
C GLY A 163 -4.18 7.50 12.57
N THR A 164 -3.71 6.56 11.74
CA THR A 164 -2.65 5.59 12.04
C THR A 164 -1.36 5.92 11.27
N PRO A 165 -0.24 5.27 11.59
CA PRO A 165 0.93 5.28 10.71
C PRO A 165 0.57 4.81 9.29
N ALA A 166 1.26 5.36 8.28
CA ALA A 166 1.05 5.06 6.86
C ALA A 166 1.29 3.58 6.48
N ASN A 167 2.17 2.90 7.23
CA ASN A 167 2.56 1.51 6.97
C ASN A 167 1.68 0.46 7.67
N ILE A 168 0.59 0.86 8.34
CA ILE A 168 -0.32 -0.13 8.93
C ILE A 168 -1.06 -0.89 7.81
N THR A 169 -1.25 -2.19 8.00
CA THR A 169 -1.96 -3.01 7.01
C THR A 169 -3.47 -2.94 7.21
N VAL A 170 -4.23 -3.09 6.12
CA VAL A 170 -5.70 -3.20 6.18
C VAL A 170 -6.12 -4.36 7.08
N GLN A 171 -5.40 -5.48 7.01
CA GLN A 171 -5.56 -6.63 7.90
C GLN A 171 -5.51 -6.22 9.38
N ARG A 172 -4.50 -5.44 9.78
CA ARG A 172 -4.34 -5.03 11.18
C ARG A 172 -5.43 -4.08 11.65
N ILE A 173 -5.95 -3.24 10.76
CA ILE A 173 -7.11 -2.39 11.03
C ILE A 173 -8.35 -3.25 11.26
N ALA A 174 -8.60 -4.23 10.39
CA ALA A 174 -9.73 -5.16 10.51
C ALA A 174 -9.66 -6.00 11.80
N GLU A 175 -8.49 -6.58 12.13
CA GLU A 175 -8.25 -7.29 13.40
C GLU A 175 -8.59 -6.42 14.61
N PHE A 176 -8.09 -5.18 14.66
CA PHE A 176 -8.37 -4.28 15.77
C PHE A 176 -9.87 -3.98 15.91
N LEU A 177 -10.58 -3.75 14.80
CA LEU A 177 -12.01 -3.42 14.83
C LEU A 177 -12.87 -4.62 15.22
N VAL A 178 -12.51 -5.83 14.79
CA VAL A 178 -13.23 -7.05 15.18
C VAL A 178 -12.88 -7.46 16.61
N ASP A 179 -11.59 -7.63 16.92
CA ASP A 179 -11.15 -8.27 18.16
C ASP A 179 -11.18 -7.33 19.37
N ARG A 180 -10.97 -6.02 19.15
CA ARG A 180 -10.86 -5.03 20.25
C ARG A 180 -12.06 -4.11 20.35
N ARG A 181 -12.74 -3.83 19.23
CA ARG A 181 -13.94 -2.99 19.20
C ARG A 181 -15.23 -3.80 19.06
N ASP A 182 -15.13 -5.12 18.92
CA ASP A 182 -16.28 -6.02 18.88
C ASP A 182 -17.26 -5.66 17.74
N LEU A 183 -16.71 -5.18 16.61
CA LEU A 183 -17.47 -4.75 15.45
C LEU A 183 -17.61 -5.89 14.43
N PRO A 184 -18.66 -5.88 13.58
CA PRO A 184 -18.86 -6.90 12.54
C PRO A 184 -17.68 -7.14 11.60
N GLY A 185 -16.86 -6.11 11.35
CA GLY A 185 -15.71 -6.14 10.45
C GLY A 185 -15.03 -4.78 10.41
N ILE A 186 -14.18 -4.57 9.41
CA ILE A 186 -13.64 -3.24 9.11
C ILE A 186 -14.77 -2.27 8.72
N THR A 187 -14.68 -1.03 9.19
CA THR A 187 -15.77 -0.05 9.12
C THR A 187 -15.82 0.72 7.81
N TYR A 188 -14.78 0.64 6.98
CA TYR A 188 -14.70 1.33 5.69
C TYR A 188 -15.02 0.36 4.53
N HIS A 189 -15.51 0.90 3.43
CA HIS A 189 -15.75 0.13 2.20
C HIS A 189 -14.51 0.03 1.34
N PHE A 190 -13.66 1.06 1.39
CA PHE A 190 -12.39 1.09 0.69
C PHE A 190 -11.27 1.60 1.60
N CYS A 191 -10.08 1.05 1.44
CA CYS A 191 -8.86 1.52 2.08
C CYS A 191 -7.75 1.73 1.04
N ILE A 192 -7.09 2.89 1.09
CA ILE A 192 -5.99 3.24 0.17
C ILE A 192 -4.69 3.37 0.97
N THR A 193 -3.66 2.62 0.62
CA THR A 193 -2.33 2.72 1.27
C THR A 193 -1.57 3.96 0.79
N ASP A 194 -0.53 4.34 1.50
CA ASP A 194 0.42 5.40 1.12
C ASP A 194 1.07 5.17 -0.26
N GLN A 195 1.27 3.92 -0.66
CA GLN A 195 1.80 3.52 -1.97
C GLN A 195 0.74 3.54 -3.10
N GLY A 196 -0.51 3.94 -2.81
CA GLY A 196 -1.58 3.97 -3.81
C GLY A 196 -2.24 2.62 -4.13
N LEU A 197 -1.99 1.57 -3.34
CA LEU A 197 -2.78 0.33 -3.42
C LEU A 197 -4.19 0.57 -2.87
N ALA A 198 -5.21 0.22 -3.67
CA ALA A 198 -6.60 0.37 -3.32
C ALA A 198 -7.24 -0.99 -2.99
N TYR A 199 -7.89 -1.09 -1.83
CA TYR A 199 -8.57 -2.30 -1.38
C TYR A 199 -10.06 -2.04 -1.22
N GLN A 200 -10.90 -2.92 -1.74
CA GLN A 200 -12.30 -3.02 -1.35
C GLN A 200 -12.41 -3.94 -0.13
N THR A 201 -12.96 -3.41 0.95
CA THR A 201 -12.94 -4.01 2.29
C THR A 201 -14.33 -4.32 2.84
N GLN A 202 -15.37 -3.70 2.28
CA GLN A 202 -16.78 -4.08 2.49
C GLN A 202 -17.58 -4.01 1.18
N PRO A 203 -18.67 -4.78 1.03
CA PRO A 203 -19.56 -4.63 -0.11
C PRO A 203 -20.30 -3.29 -0.03
N LEU A 204 -20.60 -2.66 -1.18
CA LEU A 204 -21.24 -1.33 -1.24
C LEU A 204 -22.59 -1.26 -0.49
N VAL A 205 -23.28 -2.39 -0.42
CA VAL A 205 -24.58 -2.53 0.25
C VAL A 205 -24.48 -2.69 1.77
N ALA A 206 -23.28 -2.88 2.33
CA ALA A 206 -23.11 -2.93 3.78
C ALA A 206 -23.15 -1.52 4.37
N MET A 207 -23.92 -1.31 5.43
CA MET A 207 -23.92 -0.08 6.21
C MET A 207 -22.77 -0.11 7.22
N ALA A 208 -21.53 -0.13 6.72
CA ALA A 208 -20.33 -0.24 7.54
C ALA A 208 -20.20 0.98 8.46
N ALA A 209 -19.87 0.77 9.74
CA ALA A 209 -19.99 1.79 10.78
C ALA A 209 -18.84 2.84 10.78
N HIS A 210 -18.65 3.58 9.69
CA HIS A 210 -17.58 4.58 9.56
C HIS A 210 -17.96 6.01 9.98
N ALA A 211 -19.25 6.38 9.95
CA ALA A 211 -19.68 7.77 10.12
C ALA A 211 -21.00 7.91 10.91
N GLY A 212 -21.18 7.12 11.98
CA GLY A 212 -22.40 7.17 12.79
C GLY A 212 -23.67 6.99 11.94
N GLN A 213 -24.65 7.88 12.10
CA GLN A 213 -25.90 7.85 11.35
C GLN A 213 -25.71 8.10 9.84
N ASN A 214 -24.66 8.83 9.45
CA ASN A 214 -24.31 9.08 8.05
C ASN A 214 -23.80 7.80 7.34
N SER A 215 -23.47 6.74 8.08
CA SER A 215 -23.10 5.44 7.49
C SER A 215 -24.25 4.79 6.72
N ARG A 216 -25.51 5.22 6.97
CA ARG A 216 -26.68 4.60 6.34
C ARG A 216 -26.74 4.85 4.84
N ASP A 217 -26.42 6.05 4.39
CA ASP A 217 -26.57 6.52 3.01
C ASP A 217 -25.22 6.82 2.34
N SER A 218 -24.11 6.29 2.87
CA SER A 218 -22.78 6.64 2.37
C SER A 218 -21.79 5.50 2.26
N ILE A 219 -20.80 5.73 1.42
CA ILE A 219 -19.59 4.91 1.29
C ILE A 219 -18.44 5.58 2.03
N GLY A 220 -17.87 4.89 3.02
CA GLY A 220 -16.62 5.27 3.67
C GLY A 220 -15.40 4.83 2.88
N LEU A 221 -14.58 5.79 2.44
CA LEU A 221 -13.28 5.56 1.77
C LEU A 221 -12.18 6.12 2.68
N ALA A 222 -11.34 5.26 3.22
CA ALA A 222 -10.27 5.64 4.14
C ALA A 222 -8.90 5.64 3.45
N LEU A 223 -8.17 6.74 3.60
CA LEU A 223 -6.75 6.80 3.30
C LEU A 223 -5.98 6.37 4.55
N ILE A 224 -5.17 5.33 4.43
CA ILE A 224 -4.33 4.85 5.52
C ILE A 224 -3.23 5.88 5.78
N GLY A 225 -3.24 6.45 6.98
CA GLY A 225 -2.33 7.52 7.37
C GLY A 225 -2.97 8.50 8.36
N ASN A 226 -2.17 9.49 8.73
CA ASN A 226 -2.59 10.65 9.50
C ASN A 226 -2.22 11.91 8.73
N PHE A 227 -3.25 12.63 8.26
CA PHE A 227 -3.08 13.84 7.45
C PHE A 227 -3.43 15.12 8.23
N THR A 228 -3.25 15.12 9.55
CA THR A 228 -3.44 16.33 10.35
C THR A 228 -2.41 17.39 10.02
N ASP A 229 -1.14 17.00 9.83
CA ASP A 229 -0.04 17.96 9.65
C ASP A 229 0.51 18.01 8.21
N ALA A 230 0.24 16.97 7.40
CA ALA A 230 0.68 16.88 6.01
C ALA A 230 -0.40 16.23 5.13
N PRO A 231 -0.53 16.63 3.85
CA PRO A 231 -1.46 15.99 2.93
C PRO A 231 -1.02 14.55 2.57
N PRO A 232 -1.93 13.73 2.01
CA PRO A 232 -1.57 12.41 1.50
C PRO A 232 -0.55 12.47 0.35
N PRO A 233 0.33 11.46 0.19
CA PRO A 233 1.23 11.36 -0.97
C PRO A 233 0.46 11.33 -2.30
N GLN A 234 1.09 11.80 -3.37
CA GLN A 234 0.45 11.91 -4.69
C GLN A 234 -0.05 10.55 -5.22
N ALA A 235 0.68 9.45 -4.99
CA ALA A 235 0.24 8.12 -5.39
C ALA A 235 -1.08 7.71 -4.69
N GLN A 236 -1.22 8.04 -3.41
CA GLN A 236 -2.43 7.80 -2.63
C GLN A 236 -3.59 8.70 -3.10
N LEU A 237 -3.33 9.96 -3.45
CA LEU A 237 -4.33 10.86 -4.02
C LEU A 237 -4.82 10.38 -5.40
N ASN A 238 -3.92 9.98 -6.29
CA ASN A 238 -4.27 9.45 -7.62
C ASN A 238 -5.12 8.19 -7.50
N ALA A 239 -4.75 7.27 -6.61
CA ALA A 239 -5.53 6.06 -6.35
C ALA A 239 -6.91 6.38 -5.76
N THR A 240 -6.99 7.35 -4.84
CA THR A 240 -8.26 7.81 -4.29
C THR A 240 -9.16 8.40 -5.38
N ALA A 241 -8.62 9.23 -6.27
CA ALA A 241 -9.36 9.81 -7.39
C ALA A 241 -9.89 8.73 -8.35
N PHE A 242 -9.08 7.71 -8.63
CA PHE A 242 -9.51 6.57 -9.45
C PHE A 242 -10.68 5.81 -8.81
N VAL A 243 -10.57 5.46 -7.52
CA VAL A 243 -11.67 4.78 -6.81
C VAL A 243 -12.91 5.64 -6.75
N LEU A 244 -12.77 6.95 -6.52
CA LEU A 244 -13.89 7.89 -6.54
C LEU A 244 -14.57 7.92 -7.91
N ALA A 245 -13.83 8.06 -9.01
CA ALA A 245 -14.42 8.13 -10.35
C ALA A 245 -15.25 6.87 -10.66
N GLN A 246 -14.71 5.68 -10.34
CA GLN A 246 -15.42 4.41 -10.51
C GLN A 246 -16.70 4.34 -9.66
N LEU A 247 -16.64 4.80 -8.41
CA LEU A 247 -17.81 4.83 -7.51
C LEU A 247 -18.87 5.82 -7.97
N LEU A 248 -18.47 7.05 -8.30
CA LEU A 248 -19.36 8.11 -8.71
C LEU A 248 -20.10 7.74 -10.01
N GLY A 249 -19.39 7.19 -11.00
CA GLY A 249 -20.00 6.68 -12.23
C GLY A 249 -21.00 5.56 -11.97
N ARG A 250 -20.63 4.56 -11.17
CA ARG A 250 -21.50 3.41 -10.85
C ARG A 250 -22.74 3.80 -10.05
N LEU A 251 -22.62 4.76 -9.14
CA LEU A 251 -23.68 5.19 -8.23
C LEU A 251 -24.47 6.39 -8.76
N LYS A 252 -24.11 6.93 -9.94
CA LYS A 252 -24.68 8.14 -10.53
C LYS A 252 -24.59 9.35 -9.59
N LEU A 253 -23.45 9.46 -8.90
CA LEU A 253 -23.11 10.57 -8.02
C LEU A 253 -22.12 11.51 -8.72
N THR A 254 -21.94 12.70 -8.15
CA THR A 254 -21.02 13.72 -8.65
C THR A 254 -19.96 14.07 -7.60
N THR A 255 -18.95 14.87 -7.96
CA THR A 255 -17.97 15.36 -6.98
C THR A 255 -18.58 16.24 -5.89
N ASN A 256 -19.80 16.77 -6.08
CA ASN A 256 -20.52 17.51 -5.04
C ASN A 256 -21.01 16.59 -3.92
N ASP A 257 -21.08 15.28 -4.17
CA ASP A 257 -21.52 14.27 -3.21
C ASP A 257 -20.34 13.65 -2.43
N VAL A 258 -19.15 14.26 -2.52
CA VAL A 258 -17.93 13.83 -1.84
C VAL A 258 -17.58 14.78 -0.69
N PHE A 259 -17.54 14.24 0.52
CA PHE A 259 -17.30 14.99 1.75
C PHE A 259 -16.13 14.42 2.53
N GLY A 260 -15.31 15.27 3.14
CA GLY A 260 -14.45 14.87 4.25
C GLY A 260 -15.29 14.69 5.50
N TYR A 261 -14.97 13.72 6.36
CA TYR A 261 -15.80 13.44 7.53
C TYR A 261 -16.00 14.66 8.45
N GLN A 262 -15.00 15.53 8.59
CA GLN A 262 -15.07 16.78 9.37
C GLN A 262 -16.05 17.83 8.81
N GLU A 263 -16.49 17.70 7.55
CA GLU A 263 -17.46 18.62 6.94
C GLU A 263 -18.90 18.29 7.35
N ILE A 264 -19.13 17.11 7.94
CA ILE A 264 -20.46 16.60 8.29
C ILE A 264 -20.58 16.23 9.77
N GLU A 265 -19.47 16.02 10.47
CA GLU A 265 -19.43 15.68 11.90
C GLU A 265 -18.27 16.38 12.60
N ARG A 266 -18.35 16.49 13.93
CA ARG A 266 -17.26 17.05 14.74
C ARG A 266 -16.15 16.02 14.94
N THR A 267 -15.20 15.99 14.01
CA THR A 267 -14.08 15.04 13.97
C THR A 267 -12.87 15.65 13.27
N GLN A 268 -11.67 15.10 13.49
CA GLN A 268 -10.46 15.52 12.79
C GLN A 268 -10.27 14.84 11.43
N SER A 269 -10.99 13.74 11.16
CA SER A 269 -10.88 13.00 9.90
C SER A 269 -11.47 13.78 8.72
N PRO A 270 -10.86 13.83 7.53
CA PRO A 270 -9.68 13.07 7.08
C PRO A 270 -8.33 13.75 7.36
N GLY A 271 -8.27 14.69 8.29
CA GLY A 271 -7.08 15.43 8.70
C GLY A 271 -7.30 16.93 8.58
N ALA A 272 -6.65 17.72 9.44
CA ALA A 272 -6.72 19.18 9.38
C ALA A 272 -6.22 19.76 8.05
N THR A 273 -5.39 19.02 7.29
CA THR A 273 -4.97 19.44 5.94
C THR A 273 -6.01 19.24 4.85
N TRP A 274 -7.16 18.60 5.09
CA TRP A 274 -8.21 18.34 4.07
C TRP A 274 -8.55 19.54 3.16
N PRO A 275 -8.71 20.78 3.67
CA PRO A 275 -9.00 21.92 2.81
C PRO A 275 -7.93 22.16 1.73
N SER A 276 -6.67 21.76 1.99
CA SER A 276 -5.56 21.95 1.06
C SER A 276 -5.54 20.94 -0.10
N TRP A 277 -6.07 19.73 0.09
CA TRP A 277 -5.98 18.66 -0.92
C TRP A 277 -7.34 18.18 -1.45
N LYS A 278 -8.46 18.59 -0.84
CA LYS A 278 -9.81 18.36 -1.39
C LYS A 278 -9.93 18.88 -2.84
N PRO A 279 -9.56 20.13 -3.18
CA PRO A 279 -9.73 20.62 -4.55
C PRO A 279 -8.97 19.76 -5.57
N THR A 280 -7.71 19.44 -5.26
CA THR A 280 -6.88 18.56 -6.10
C THR A 280 -7.51 17.19 -6.31
N LEU A 281 -8.02 16.56 -5.25
CA LEU A 281 -8.69 15.27 -5.35
C LEU A 281 -9.93 15.32 -6.25
N LEU A 282 -10.77 16.35 -6.08
CA LEU A 282 -11.98 16.50 -6.89
C LEU A 282 -11.66 16.80 -8.36
N THR A 283 -10.62 17.61 -8.64
CA THR A 283 -10.13 17.85 -10.00
C THR A 283 -9.64 16.56 -10.66
N LEU A 284 -8.79 15.78 -9.97
CA LEU A 284 -8.32 14.49 -10.48
C LEU A 284 -9.49 13.53 -10.76
N THR A 285 -10.49 13.52 -9.87
CA THR A 285 -11.68 12.67 -10.03
C THR A 285 -12.52 13.10 -11.23
N ASN A 286 -12.77 14.41 -11.40
CA ASN A 286 -13.53 14.93 -12.53
C ASN A 286 -12.85 14.65 -13.87
N ASN A 287 -11.52 14.80 -13.94
CA ASN A 287 -10.77 14.48 -15.16
C ASN A 287 -10.93 13.01 -15.57
N LEU A 288 -11.06 12.11 -14.59
CA LEU A 288 -11.29 10.68 -14.84
C LEU A 288 -12.76 10.38 -15.22
N LEU A 289 -13.71 11.15 -14.69
CA LEU A 289 -15.13 11.03 -15.08
C LEU A 289 -15.38 11.57 -16.49
N THR A 290 -14.67 12.61 -16.90
CA THR A 290 -14.79 13.19 -18.25
C THR A 290 -13.95 12.46 -19.28
N SER A 291 -12.91 11.71 -18.89
CA SER A 291 -12.12 10.89 -19.83
C SER A 291 -12.89 9.69 -20.42
N ASP A 292 -14.01 9.28 -19.81
CA ASP A 292 -14.96 8.30 -20.37
C ASP A 292 -16.09 8.99 -21.20
N THR A 293 -16.13 10.32 -21.20
CA THR A 293 -17.05 11.13 -22.02
C THR A 293 -16.29 12.27 -22.68
N THR A 294 -15.51 11.96 -23.70
CA THR A 294 -15.26 12.92 -24.78
C THR A 294 -16.39 12.77 -25.81
N PRO A 295 -17.40 13.65 -25.82
CA PRO A 295 -17.83 14.22 -27.09
C PRO A 295 -16.58 14.83 -27.72
N VAL A 296 -16.29 14.40 -28.94
CA VAL A 296 -15.37 15.11 -29.83
C VAL A 296 -15.96 16.51 -30.04
N GLU A 297 -15.38 17.54 -29.39
CA GLU A 297 -15.57 18.92 -29.82
C GLU A 297 -14.57 19.25 -30.94
N PRO A 298 -14.94 20.11 -31.90
CA PRO A 298 -14.32 20.15 -33.22
C PRO A 298 -12.93 20.81 -33.15
N GLU A 299 -11.89 20.04 -33.46
CA GLU A 299 -10.64 20.63 -33.88
C GLU A 299 -10.87 21.23 -35.28
N VAL A 300 -10.79 22.55 -35.35
CA VAL A 300 -10.96 23.32 -36.59
C VAL A 300 -9.87 22.90 -37.58
N ASP A 301 -10.34 22.32 -38.68
CA ASP A 301 -9.69 22.23 -39.99
C ASP A 301 -8.35 21.46 -40.04
N LYS A 302 -8.44 20.13 -39.98
CA LYS A 302 -7.50 19.26 -40.70
C LYS A 302 -8.25 18.30 -41.61
N PRO A 303 -7.81 18.12 -42.86
CA PRO A 303 -8.52 17.30 -43.82
C PRO A 303 -8.52 15.83 -43.37
N PRO A 304 -9.58 15.07 -43.70
CA PRO A 304 -9.79 13.74 -43.14
C PRO A 304 -8.66 12.81 -43.56
N VAL A 305 -8.06 12.11 -42.58
CA VAL A 305 -7.24 10.94 -42.84
C VAL A 305 -8.17 9.76 -43.06
N ASP A 306 -7.96 9.07 -44.17
CA ASP A 306 -8.74 7.94 -44.67
C ASP A 306 -8.51 6.68 -43.80
N ASP A 307 -9.54 6.29 -43.03
CA ASP A 307 -9.58 5.09 -42.18
C ASP A 307 -9.64 3.75 -42.96
N SER A 308 -9.53 3.77 -44.28
CA SER A 308 -9.53 2.54 -45.09
C SER A 308 -8.15 1.86 -45.22
N GLN A 309 -7.10 2.35 -44.55
CA GLN A 309 -5.81 1.68 -44.58
C GLN A 309 -5.67 0.65 -43.44
N PRO A 310 -5.40 -0.63 -43.75
CA PRO A 310 -5.12 -1.62 -42.71
C PRO A 310 -3.90 -1.18 -41.91
N VAL A 311 -3.96 -1.32 -40.58
CA VAL A 311 -2.78 -1.15 -39.72
C VAL A 311 -1.74 -2.17 -40.16
N THR A 312 -0.84 -1.75 -41.05
CA THR A 312 0.20 -2.60 -41.60
C THR A 312 1.34 -2.64 -40.61
N GLY A 313 1.34 -3.66 -39.74
CA GLY A 313 2.42 -3.88 -38.80
C GLY A 313 1.98 -4.61 -37.55
N LYS A 314 2.96 -5.15 -36.82
CA LYS A 314 2.77 -5.74 -35.50
C LYS A 314 3.06 -4.68 -34.44
N PRO A 315 2.03 -4.05 -33.84
CA PRO A 315 2.20 -2.91 -32.93
C PRO A 315 2.80 -3.31 -31.58
N ILE A 316 2.76 -4.59 -31.23
CA ILE A 316 3.32 -5.10 -29.97
C ILE A 316 4.73 -5.64 -30.25
N GLU A 317 5.75 -5.13 -29.54
CA GLU A 317 7.12 -5.62 -29.72
C GLU A 317 7.30 -7.04 -29.18
N HIS A 318 6.82 -7.29 -27.96
CA HIS A 318 6.95 -8.58 -27.29
C HIS A 318 5.75 -8.84 -26.40
N TYR A 319 4.99 -9.90 -26.71
CA TYR A 319 3.87 -10.38 -25.91
C TYR A 319 4.25 -11.63 -25.13
N MET A 320 3.94 -11.67 -23.84
CA MET A 320 4.14 -12.83 -22.99
C MET A 320 2.78 -13.48 -22.73
N LEU A 321 2.55 -14.63 -23.37
CA LEU A 321 1.27 -15.34 -23.38
C LEU A 321 1.24 -16.38 -22.26
N PHE A 322 0.28 -16.21 -21.36
CA PHE A 322 -0.03 -17.14 -20.28
C PHE A 322 -1.33 -17.90 -20.58
N TRP A 323 -1.53 -19.04 -19.92
CA TRP A 323 -2.77 -19.80 -20.03
C TRP A 323 -3.83 -19.35 -19.01
N HIS A 324 -5.09 -19.41 -19.42
CA HIS A 324 -6.23 -19.10 -18.57
C HIS A 324 -7.42 -19.99 -18.97
N GLN A 325 -7.86 -20.87 -18.07
CA GLN A 325 -8.99 -21.78 -18.29
C GLN A 325 -10.15 -21.52 -17.33
N GLY A 326 -10.01 -20.53 -16.44
CA GLY A 326 -11.03 -20.12 -15.48
C GLY A 326 -10.42 -19.43 -14.26
N PRO A 327 -11.25 -18.83 -13.38
CA PRO A 327 -10.79 -18.04 -12.24
C PRO A 327 -9.93 -18.84 -11.24
N ASP A 328 -10.16 -20.15 -11.12
CA ASP A 328 -9.40 -21.05 -10.22
C ASP A 328 -8.39 -21.93 -10.97
N HIS A 329 -8.34 -21.83 -12.30
CA HIS A 329 -7.48 -22.65 -13.15
C HIS A 329 -6.84 -21.80 -14.24
N TRP A 330 -5.82 -21.06 -13.82
CA TRP A 330 -5.04 -20.17 -14.67
C TRP A 330 -3.58 -20.17 -14.26
N ALA A 331 -2.74 -19.54 -15.07
CA ALA A 331 -1.29 -19.50 -14.93
C ALA A 331 -0.76 -18.69 -13.74
N GLU A 332 -1.40 -18.75 -12.56
CA GLU A 332 -1.02 -17.96 -11.39
C GLU A 332 0.45 -18.18 -11.01
N TRP A 333 0.87 -19.45 -10.91
CA TRP A 333 2.24 -19.80 -10.51
C TRP A 333 3.27 -19.46 -11.57
N ASP A 334 2.94 -19.63 -12.85
CA ASP A 334 3.81 -19.26 -13.96
C ASP A 334 3.97 -17.74 -14.05
N LEU A 335 2.90 -16.97 -13.80
CA LEU A 335 2.92 -15.51 -13.74
C LEU A 335 3.76 -15.01 -12.55
N ARG A 336 3.57 -15.60 -11.36
CA ARG A 336 4.40 -15.31 -10.18
C ARG A 336 5.88 -15.63 -10.42
N GLY A 337 6.17 -16.75 -11.08
CA GLY A 337 7.53 -17.14 -11.44
C GLY A 337 8.18 -16.24 -12.50
N ALA A 338 7.38 -15.48 -13.24
CA ALA A 338 7.86 -14.58 -14.27
C ALA A 338 8.07 -13.12 -13.82
N ILE A 339 7.78 -12.79 -12.54
CA ILE A 339 7.85 -11.40 -12.04
C ILE A 339 9.21 -10.76 -12.34
N ASP A 340 10.32 -11.46 -12.07
CA ASP A 340 11.66 -10.92 -12.30
C ASP A 340 11.99 -10.78 -13.79
N TYR A 341 11.45 -11.66 -14.63
CA TYR A 341 11.58 -11.57 -16.09
C TYR A 341 10.83 -10.35 -16.64
N ILE A 342 9.60 -10.15 -16.20
CA ILE A 342 8.76 -9.00 -16.55
C ILE A 342 9.39 -7.70 -16.05
N ALA A 343 9.96 -7.69 -14.85
CA ALA A 343 10.66 -6.53 -14.30
C ALA A 343 11.92 -6.17 -15.12
N ARG A 344 12.58 -7.18 -15.70
CA ARG A 344 13.82 -6.99 -16.46
C ARG A 344 13.58 -6.62 -17.92
N PHE A 345 12.55 -7.16 -18.55
CA PHE A 345 12.27 -6.96 -19.96
C PHE A 345 10.88 -6.31 -20.14
N PRO A 346 10.79 -5.15 -20.80
CA PRO A 346 9.50 -4.54 -21.11
C PRO A 346 8.72 -5.47 -22.06
N VAL A 347 7.65 -6.06 -21.55
CA VAL A 347 6.77 -6.97 -22.27
C VAL A 347 5.32 -6.52 -22.09
N THR A 348 4.52 -6.69 -23.13
CA THR A 348 3.06 -6.77 -22.98
C THR A 348 2.74 -8.19 -22.53
N MET A 349 1.80 -8.41 -21.62
CA MET A 349 1.46 -9.76 -21.18
C MET A 349 -0.05 -9.94 -21.12
N GLY A 350 -0.51 -11.18 -21.26
CA GLY A 350 -1.92 -11.50 -21.13
C GLY A 350 -2.21 -12.95 -21.51
N PHE A 351 -3.48 -13.21 -21.79
CA PHE A 351 -4.02 -14.56 -21.95
C PHE A 351 -4.65 -14.79 -23.33
N SER A 352 -4.61 -13.78 -24.21
CA SER A 352 -5.29 -13.80 -25.51
C SER A 352 -4.34 -14.17 -26.63
N VAL A 353 -4.66 -15.27 -27.32
CA VAL A 353 -3.94 -15.66 -28.54
C VAL A 353 -4.14 -14.62 -29.64
N GLU A 354 -5.32 -13.99 -29.73
CA GLU A 354 -5.61 -12.96 -30.75
C GLU A 354 -4.79 -11.69 -30.52
N GLU A 355 -4.62 -11.26 -29.27
CA GLU A 355 -3.71 -10.14 -28.95
C GLU A 355 -2.26 -10.50 -29.24
N ALA A 356 -1.86 -11.73 -28.89
CA ALA A 356 -0.51 -12.21 -29.15
C ALA A 356 -0.17 -12.25 -30.67
N LYS A 357 -1.15 -12.41 -31.56
CA LYS A 357 -0.94 -12.32 -33.02
C LYS A 357 -0.49 -10.93 -33.48
N LEU A 358 -0.84 -9.88 -32.73
CA LEU A 358 -0.42 -8.51 -33.00
C LEU A 358 1.06 -8.25 -32.63
N ALA A 359 1.75 -9.24 -32.04
CA ALA A 359 3.11 -9.07 -31.57
C ALA A 359 4.20 -9.56 -32.55
N LYS A 360 5.34 -8.86 -32.57
CA LYS A 360 6.55 -9.25 -33.32
C LYS A 360 7.16 -10.51 -32.72
N ALA A 361 7.31 -10.57 -31.41
CA ALA A 361 7.75 -11.75 -30.69
C ALA A 361 6.73 -12.17 -29.63
N VAL A 362 6.54 -13.48 -29.45
CA VAL A 362 5.68 -14.04 -28.40
C VAL A 362 6.48 -15.03 -27.57
N THR A 363 6.51 -14.81 -26.24
CA THR A 363 6.99 -15.82 -25.29
C THR A 363 5.80 -16.51 -24.66
N ILE A 364 5.61 -17.80 -24.94
CA ILE A 364 4.57 -18.60 -24.30
C ILE A 364 5.13 -19.18 -23.01
N VAL A 365 4.44 -18.96 -21.89
CA VAL A 365 4.86 -19.46 -20.57
C VAL A 365 3.84 -20.45 -20.01
N GLY A 366 4.35 -21.62 -19.64
CA GLY A 366 3.55 -22.75 -19.16
C GLY A 366 3.51 -23.90 -20.17
N GLY A 367 3.37 -25.12 -19.63
CA GLY A 367 3.41 -26.37 -20.38
C GLY A 367 2.21 -26.58 -21.33
N PRO A 368 2.22 -27.67 -22.12
CA PRO A 368 1.15 -27.99 -23.09
C PRO A 368 -0.24 -28.14 -22.48
N GLY A 369 -0.33 -28.46 -21.17
CA GLY A 369 -1.59 -28.52 -20.42
C GLY A 369 -2.24 -27.14 -20.19
N GLY A 370 -1.46 -26.06 -20.31
CA GLY A 370 -1.94 -24.68 -20.20
C GLY A 370 -2.21 -24.06 -21.57
N VAL A 371 -1.16 -23.86 -22.38
CA VAL A 371 -1.26 -23.35 -23.75
C VAL A 371 -0.91 -24.49 -24.72
N PRO A 372 -1.87 -25.01 -25.52
CA PRO A 372 -1.63 -26.10 -26.45
C PRO A 372 -0.52 -25.81 -27.46
N ALA A 373 0.22 -26.83 -27.88
CA ALA A 373 1.31 -26.69 -28.86
C ALA A 373 0.82 -26.22 -30.25
N SER A 374 -0.46 -26.40 -30.56
CA SER A 374 -1.07 -25.86 -31.78
C SER A 374 -1.06 -24.33 -31.84
N VAL A 375 -1.02 -23.65 -30.68
CA VAL A 375 -0.94 -22.19 -30.59
C VAL A 375 0.38 -21.66 -31.14
N ASP A 376 1.49 -22.40 -31.01
CA ASP A 376 2.78 -22.01 -31.58
C ASP A 376 2.68 -21.89 -33.11
N ALA A 377 2.02 -22.85 -33.77
CA ALA A 377 1.81 -22.83 -35.20
C ALA A 377 0.90 -21.67 -35.63
N THR A 378 -0.18 -21.43 -34.89
CA THR A 378 -1.10 -20.31 -35.12
C THR A 378 -0.39 -18.95 -35.05
N LEU A 379 0.45 -18.74 -34.04
CA LEU A 379 1.18 -17.49 -33.87
C LEU A 379 2.28 -17.30 -34.92
N ARG A 380 2.99 -18.37 -35.29
CA ARG A 380 3.98 -18.32 -36.38
C ARG A 380 3.32 -18.05 -37.73
N ALA A 381 2.16 -18.64 -38.01
CA ALA A 381 1.37 -18.35 -39.22
C ALA A 381 0.89 -16.89 -39.27
N ALA A 382 0.62 -16.28 -38.11
CA ALA A 382 0.36 -14.84 -37.98
C ALA A 382 1.63 -13.97 -38.04
N GLY A 383 2.79 -14.56 -38.36
CA GLY A 383 4.07 -13.86 -38.50
C GLY A 383 4.81 -13.55 -37.19
N CYS A 384 4.40 -14.10 -36.04
CA CYS A 384 5.12 -13.90 -34.78
C CYS A 384 6.38 -14.77 -34.71
N LYS A 385 7.48 -14.23 -34.17
CA LYS A 385 8.58 -15.05 -33.66
C LYS A 385 8.17 -15.66 -32.31
N VAL A 386 8.04 -16.98 -32.23
CA VAL A 386 7.53 -17.65 -31.02
C VAL A 386 8.64 -18.38 -30.28
N ASP A 387 8.80 -18.06 -29.01
CA ASP A 387 9.65 -18.75 -28.04
C ASP A 387 8.79 -19.35 -26.92
N ARG A 388 9.02 -20.60 -26.54
CA ARG A 388 8.21 -21.28 -25.52
C ARG A 388 9.07 -21.68 -24.34
N LEU A 389 8.65 -21.24 -23.16
CA LEU A 389 9.25 -21.55 -21.87
C LEU A 389 8.28 -22.45 -21.09
N ALA A 390 8.46 -23.75 -21.28
CA ALA A 390 7.63 -24.80 -20.72
C ALA A 390 8.52 -25.88 -20.09
N GLY A 391 8.83 -25.72 -18.80
CA GLY A 391 9.45 -26.79 -18.01
C GLY A 391 8.49 -27.96 -17.78
N ALA A 392 9.03 -29.12 -17.40
CA ALA A 392 8.20 -30.26 -17.02
C ALA A 392 7.43 -29.97 -15.71
N THR A 393 7.94 -29.04 -14.90
CA THR A 393 7.31 -28.52 -13.68
C THR A 393 7.28 -27.00 -13.67
N GLN A 394 6.43 -26.38 -12.84
CA GLN A 394 6.39 -24.92 -12.67
C GLN A 394 7.74 -24.37 -12.18
N ARG A 395 8.44 -25.15 -11.33
CA ARG A 395 9.78 -24.80 -10.86
C ARG A 395 10.78 -24.72 -12.00
N GLU A 396 10.78 -25.69 -12.91
CA GLU A 396 11.65 -25.68 -14.07
C GLU A 396 11.34 -24.52 -15.02
N THR A 397 10.06 -24.21 -15.24
CA THR A 397 9.64 -23.03 -16.03
C THR A 397 10.19 -21.74 -15.41
N ARG A 398 10.14 -21.61 -14.07
CA ARG A 398 10.71 -20.48 -13.35
C ARG A 398 12.24 -20.41 -13.49
N GLU A 399 12.93 -21.53 -13.31
CA GLU A 399 14.39 -21.59 -13.45
C GLU A 399 14.85 -21.21 -14.88
N MET A 400 14.07 -21.56 -15.91
CA MET A 400 14.33 -21.10 -17.29
C MET A 400 14.19 -19.58 -17.45
N LEU A 401 13.19 -18.97 -16.81
CA LEU A 401 12.98 -17.51 -16.82
C LEU A 401 14.09 -16.78 -16.03
N GLU A 402 14.47 -17.29 -14.86
CA GLU A 402 15.57 -16.77 -14.03
C GLU A 402 16.92 -16.85 -14.77
N ALA A 403 17.15 -17.93 -15.53
CA ALA A 403 18.34 -18.08 -16.36
C ALA A 403 18.41 -17.01 -17.47
N LEU A 404 17.28 -16.67 -18.09
CA LEU A 404 17.20 -15.58 -19.08
C LEU A 404 17.49 -14.22 -18.46
N VAL A 405 16.93 -13.95 -17.29
CA VAL A 405 17.17 -12.70 -16.53
C VAL A 405 18.64 -12.55 -16.15
N SER A 406 19.23 -13.59 -15.57
CA SER A 406 20.63 -13.55 -15.11
C SER A 406 21.62 -13.42 -16.27
N GLN A 407 21.31 -13.99 -17.43
CA GLN A 407 22.10 -13.84 -18.65
C GLN A 407 21.80 -12.54 -19.42
N GLY A 408 20.80 -11.76 -18.99
CA GLY A 408 20.33 -10.57 -19.71
C GLY A 408 19.75 -10.88 -21.09
N LYS A 409 19.41 -12.14 -21.37
CA LYS A 409 18.84 -12.58 -22.64
C LYS A 409 17.33 -12.51 -22.58
N ARG A 410 16.72 -11.80 -23.54
CA ARG A 410 15.27 -11.70 -23.62
C ARG A 410 14.63 -13.01 -24.06
N PHE A 411 15.17 -13.67 -25.08
CA PHE A 411 14.61 -14.92 -25.59
C PHE A 411 15.62 -16.06 -25.42
N ARG A 412 15.11 -17.27 -25.25
CA ARG A 412 15.91 -18.49 -25.20
C ARG A 412 16.41 -18.87 -26.60
N ASN A 413 15.54 -18.81 -27.60
CA ASN A 413 15.83 -19.33 -28.94
C ASN A 413 15.71 -18.29 -30.07
N LEU A 414 15.33 -17.05 -29.76
CA LEU A 414 15.22 -15.98 -30.76
C LEU A 414 16.47 -15.10 -30.68
N GLN A 415 17.09 -14.84 -31.84
CA GLN A 415 18.14 -13.84 -31.99
C GLN A 415 17.56 -12.45 -32.19
#